data_AF-A0A5B2U4D0-F1
#
_entry.id   AF-A0A5B2U4D0-F1
#
_cell.length_a   1.000
_cell.length_b   1.000
_cell.length_c   1.000
_cell.angle_alpha   90.00
_cell.angle_beta   90.00
_cell.angle_gamma   90.00
#
_symmetry.space_group_name_H-M   'P 1'
#
loop_
_entity.id
_entity.type
_entity.pdbx_description
1 polymer ?
#
loop_
_entity_poly.entity_id
_entity_poly.type
_entity_poly.pdbx_seq_one_letter_code
_entity_poly.pdbx_strand_id
1 'polypeptide(L)' 'TLLIDTPIAGILGDQQAATFGQACFEPGMAKNTYGTGNFMLLNTGEELVPSENGLLTTVCYKIGDNKP' A
#
# COMPACT_ATOMS: atom_id res chain seq x y z
N THR A 1 20.79 19.47 -11.51
CA THR A 1 20.93 18.23 -12.27
C THR A 1 19.59 17.89 -12.89
N LEU A 2 19.52 17.71 -14.21
CA LEU A 2 18.28 17.30 -14.90
C LEU A 2 18.24 15.78 -15.00
N LEU A 3 17.07 15.18 -14.73
CA LEU A 3 16.83 13.73 -14.78
C LEU A 3 16.37 13.26 -16.17
N ILE A 4 16.97 13.79 -17.23
CA ILE A 4 16.61 13.44 -18.62
C ILE A 4 16.84 11.92 -18.83
N ASP A 5 15.89 11.26 -19.49
CA ASP A 5 15.88 9.81 -19.77
C ASP A 5 15.86 8.89 -18.54
N THR A 6 15.62 9.42 -17.33
CA THR A 6 15.48 8.59 -16.12
C THR A 6 14.09 7.93 -16.10
N PRO A 7 13.99 6.59 -15.94
CA PRO A 7 12.69 5.92 -15.95
C PRO A 7 11.87 6.26 -14.69
N ILE A 8 10.57 6.49 -14.88
CA ILE A 8 9.59 6.50 -13.80
C ILE A 8 9.19 5.04 -13.54
N ALA A 9 9.77 4.44 -12.51
CA ALA A 9 9.66 2.99 -12.27
C ALA A 9 8.66 2.60 -11.18
N GLY A 10 7.95 3.55 -10.58
CA GLY A 10 7.01 3.25 -9.51
C GLY A 10 6.09 4.41 -9.17
N ILE A 11 4.87 4.07 -8.78
CA ILE A 11 3.87 4.99 -8.27
C ILE A 11 2.98 4.26 -7.26
N LEU A 12 2.78 4.86 -6.10
CA LEU A 12 1.89 4.37 -5.05
C LEU A 12 1.21 5.57 -4.39
N GLY A 13 -0.01 5.39 -3.91
CA GLY A 13 -0.65 6.36 -3.02
C GLY A 13 0.13 6.48 -1.71
N ASP A 14 0.10 7.63 -1.03
CA ASP A 14 0.89 7.89 0.19
C ASP A 14 0.76 6.74 1.22
N GLN A 15 -0.48 6.40 1.60
CA GLN A 15 -0.69 5.43 2.67
C GLN A 15 -0.24 4.01 2.27
N GLN A 16 -0.45 3.63 1.00
CA GLN A 16 0.08 2.40 0.41
C GLN A 16 1.61 2.40 0.34
N ALA A 17 2.22 3.53 -0.06
CA ALA A 17 3.66 3.69 -0.11
C ALA A 17 4.29 3.61 1.29
N ALA A 18 3.63 4.15 2.31
CA ALA A 18 4.05 4.03 3.71
C ALA A 18 3.97 2.58 4.20
N THR A 19 2.90 1.85 3.86
CA THR A 19 2.78 0.41 4.15
C THR A 19 3.87 -0.40 3.44
N PHE A 20 4.16 -0.10 2.17
CA PHE A 20 5.24 -0.73 1.41
C PHE A 20 6.63 -0.42 2.00
N GLY A 21 6.89 0.84 2.35
CA GLY A 21 8.14 1.29 2.95
C GLY A 21 8.39 0.74 4.37
N GLN A 22 7.33 0.35 5.08
CA GLN A 22 7.39 -0.39 6.35
C GLN A 22 7.61 -1.91 6.17
N ALA A 23 7.80 -2.38 4.93
CA ALA A 23 7.95 -3.79 4.60
C ALA A 23 6.79 -4.68 5.07
N CYS A 24 5.56 -4.17 5.09
CA CYS A 24 4.36 -4.93 5.40
C CYS A 24 3.94 -5.85 4.23
N PHE A 25 4.81 -6.78 3.82
CA PHE A 25 4.61 -7.59 2.63
C PHE A 25 3.74 -8.83 2.85
N GLU A 26 3.72 -9.34 4.08
CA GLU A 26 2.97 -10.55 4.41
C GLU A 26 1.52 -10.24 4.84
N PRO A 27 0.55 -11.12 4.53
CA PRO A 27 -0.81 -11.01 5.07
C PRO A 27 -0.80 -10.95 6.60
N GLY A 28 -1.64 -10.10 7.16
CA GLY A 28 -1.69 -9.86 8.61
C GLY A 28 -0.75 -8.77 9.11
N MET A 29 0.24 -8.34 8.30
CA MET A 29 1.06 -7.18 8.64
C MET A 29 0.26 -5.90 8.47
N ALA A 30 0.37 -5.01 9.45
CA ALA A 30 -0.32 -3.74 9.45
C ALA A 30 0.62 -2.58 9.78
N LYS A 31 0.23 -1.42 9.29
CA LYS A 31 0.87 -0.13 9.55
C LYS A 31 -0.21 0.80 10.10
N ASN A 32 0.16 1.72 10.99
CA ASN A 32 -0.63 2.93 11.26
C ASN A 32 0.20 4.22 11.11
N THR A 33 -0.27 5.22 10.35
CA THR A 33 0.41 6.52 10.19
C THR A 33 -0.28 7.53 11.07
N TYR A 34 0.50 8.21 11.90
CA TYR A 34 0.04 9.18 12.87
C TYR A 34 0.35 10.60 12.38
N GLY A 35 -0.70 11.36 12.06
CA GLY A 35 -0.63 12.78 11.71
C GLY A 35 -1.80 13.54 12.36
N THR A 36 -2.38 14.52 11.67
CA THR A 36 -3.63 15.17 12.13
C THR A 36 -4.79 14.18 12.25
N GLY A 37 -4.79 13.14 11.41
CA GLY A 37 -5.61 11.93 11.54
C GLY A 37 -4.74 10.67 11.55
N ASN A 38 -5.37 9.52 11.77
CA ASN A 38 -4.70 8.22 11.71
C ASN A 38 -5.26 7.38 10.57
N PHE A 39 -4.37 6.70 9.85
CA PHE A 39 -4.73 5.77 8.79
C PHE A 39 -4.08 4.43 9.07
N MET A 40 -4.90 3.39 9.27
CA MET A 40 -4.42 2.02 9.44
C MET A 40 -4.65 1.24 8.15
N LEU A 41 -3.62 0.55 7.68
CA LEU A 41 -3.70 -0.37 6.55
C LEU A 41 -3.22 -1.74 7.01
N LEU A 42 -3.97 -2.78 6.64
CA LEU A 42 -3.68 -4.19 6.88
C LEU A 42 -3.49 -4.85 5.52
N ASN A 43 -2.38 -5.57 5.35
CA ASN A 43 -2.17 -6.38 4.16
C ASN A 43 -3.02 -7.67 4.27
N THR A 44 -3.87 -7.92 3.29
CA THR A 44 -4.73 -9.12 3.21
C THR A 44 -4.24 -10.13 2.17
N GLY A 45 -3.05 -9.94 1.61
CA GLY A 45 -2.53 -10.72 0.49
C GLY A 45 -3.37 -10.54 -0.76
N GLU A 46 -3.43 -11.60 -1.58
CA GLU A 46 -4.25 -11.64 -2.79
C GLU A 46 -5.75 -11.87 -2.50
N GLU A 47 -6.14 -12.03 -1.23
CA GLU A 47 -7.53 -12.20 -0.85
C GLU A 47 -8.22 -10.83 -0.67
N LEU A 48 -9.31 -10.64 -1.40
CA LEU A 48 -10.20 -9.48 -1.24
C LEU A 48 -11.08 -9.69 -0.01
N VAL A 49 -10.86 -8.89 1.04
CA VAL A 49 -11.63 -8.94 2.28
C VAL A 49 -12.59 -7.74 2.35
N PRO A 50 -13.87 -7.88 1.92
CA PRO A 50 -14.88 -6.85 2.08
C PRO A 50 -15.20 -6.64 3.57
N SER A 51 -15.33 -5.39 4.00
CA SER A 51 -15.65 -5.09 5.39
C SER A 51 -17.13 -5.24 5.70
N GLU A 52 -17.43 -5.87 6.83
CA GLU A 52 -18.76 -5.89 7.46
C GLU A 52 -18.94 -4.76 8.50
N ASN A 53 -17.88 -3.99 8.78
CA ASN A 53 -17.82 -3.01 9.87
C ASN A 53 -17.43 -1.60 9.39
N GLY A 54 -17.62 -1.31 8.11
CA GLY A 54 -17.40 0.03 7.54
C GLY A 54 -15.94 0.39 7.23
N LEU A 55 -15.01 -0.58 7.24
CA LEU A 55 -13.66 -0.39 6.72
C LEU A 55 -13.65 -0.40 5.19
N LEU A 56 -12.62 0.19 4.60
CA LEU A 56 -12.41 0.17 3.15
C LEU A 56 -11.56 -1.03 2.74
N THR A 57 -12.00 -1.75 1.72
CA THR A 57 -11.17 -2.72 0.98
C THR A 57 -10.54 -1.99 -0.19
N THR A 58 -9.21 -2.06 -0.30
CA THR A 58 -8.44 -1.33 -1.32
C THR A 58 -7.20 -2.13 -1.73
N VAL A 59 -6.60 -1.78 -2.86
CA VAL A 59 -5.33 -2.37 -3.31
C VAL A 59 -4.18 -1.84 -2.46
N CYS A 60 -3.33 -2.74 -1.98
CA CYS A 60 -2.14 -2.39 -1.19
C CYS A 60 -0.97 -1.98 -2.10
N TYR A 61 -0.59 -2.84 -3.06
CA TYR A 61 0.44 -2.53 -4.07
C TYR A 61 0.41 -3.58 -5.19
N LYS A 62 0.99 -3.26 -6.36
CA LYS A 62 1.24 -4.25 -7.43
C LYS A 62 2.69 -4.12 -7.88
N ILE A 63 3.41 -5.24 -7.96
CA ILE A 63 4.79 -5.26 -8.46
C ILE A 63 4.82 -5.90 -9.84
N GLY A 64 5.15 -5.12 -10.87
CA GLY A 64 5.23 -5.61 -12.24
C GLY A 64 3.93 -6.27 -12.70
N ASP A 65 4.04 -7.53 -13.15
CA ASP A 65 2.92 -8.33 -13.64
C ASP A 65 2.29 -9.24 -12.58
N ASN A 66 2.77 -9.20 -11.33
CA ASN A 66 2.18 -9.94 -10.22
C ASN A 66 0.76 -9.45 -9.94
N LYS A 67 -0.02 -10.25 -9.22
CA LYS A 67 -1.32 -9.80 -8.74
C LYS A 67 -1.13 -8.65 -7.71
N PRO A 68 -2.08 -7.70 -7.68
CA PRO A 68 -2.15 -6.66 -6.67
C PRO A 68 -2.54 -7.21 -5.29
#